data_AF-A4XZH0-F1
#
_entry.id   AF-A4XZH0-F1
#
_cell.length_a   1.000
_cell.length_b   1.000
_cell.length_c   1.000
_cell.angle_alpha   90.00
_cell.angle_beta   90.00
_cell.angle_gamma   90.00
#
_symmetry.space_group_name_H-M   'P 1'
#
loop_
_entity.id
_entity.type
_entity.pdbx_description
1 polymer ?
#
loop_
_entity_poly.entity_id
_entity_poly.type
_entity_poly.pdbx_seq_one_letter_code
_entity_poly.pdbx_strand_id
1 'polypeptide(L)'
;MTPAEREHDAQLAEAYWATRERKTFAVDMAAGDGRKTTYHRTIYVRASTAQEATDWAREHRSMFNTPKQVGFRARLAGPMELGCTAR
;
A
#
# COMPACT_ATOMS: atom_id res chain seq x y z
N MET A 1 6.47 -12.81 5.96
CA MET A 1 6.26 -12.92 4.52
C MET A 1 7.60 -12.77 3.81
N THR A 2 8.03 -13.81 3.10
CA THR A 2 9.25 -13.83 2.29
C THR A 2 9.06 -13.01 0.99
N PRO A 3 10.14 -12.64 0.26
CA PRO A 3 10.01 -11.96 -1.02
C PRO A 3 9.17 -12.73 -2.04
N ALA A 4 9.31 -14.05 -2.10
CA ALA A 4 8.53 -14.90 -3.01
C ALA A 4 7.03 -14.93 -2.64
N GLU A 5 6.72 -15.01 -1.35
CA GLU A 5 5.33 -14.93 -0.87
C GLU A 5 4.69 -13.58 -1.23
N ARG A 6 5.44 -12.48 -1.16
CA ARG A 6 4.95 -11.14 -1.58
C ARG A 6 4.63 -11.06 -3.06
N GLU A 7 5.48 -11.65 -3.90
CA GLU A 7 5.28 -11.63 -5.34
C GLU A 7 4.09 -12.49 -5.75
N HIS A 8 3.90 -13.63 -5.11
CA HIS A 8 2.70 -14.45 -5.29
C HIS A 8 1.44 -13.73 -4.84
N ASP A 9 1.48 -13.08 -3.67
CA ASP A 9 0.36 -12.29 -3.14
C ASP A 9 -0.02 -11.13 -4.07
N ALA A 10 0.97 -10.45 -4.65
CA ALA A 10 0.76 -9.37 -5.60
C ALA A 10 0.06 -9.85 -6.88
N GLN A 11 0.46 -11.01 -7.43
CA GLN A 11 -0.19 -11.59 -8.61
C GLN A 11 -1.65 -11.98 -8.33
N LEU A 12 -1.89 -12.60 -7.17
CA LEU A 12 -3.26 -12.90 -6.72
C LEU A 12 -4.09 -11.62 -6.54
N ALA A 13 -3.48 -10.56 -6.03
CA ALA A 13 -4.11 -9.25 -5.91
C ALA A 13 -4.52 -8.69 -7.28
N GLU A 14 -3.63 -8.71 -8.27
CA GLU A 14 -3.91 -8.23 -9.62
C GLU A 14 -5.09 -8.98 -10.25
N ALA A 15 -5.07 -10.32 -10.20
CA ALA A 15 -6.16 -11.14 -10.71
C ALA A 15 -7.48 -10.89 -9.99
N TYR A 16 -7.44 -10.79 -8.65
CA TYR A 16 -8.64 -10.55 -7.85
C TYR A 16 -9.22 -9.16 -8.10
N TRP A 17 -8.41 -8.11 -8.11
CA TRP A 17 -8.90 -6.75 -8.23
C TRP A 17 -9.18 -6.32 -9.68
N ALA A 18 -8.75 -7.08 -10.69
CA ALA A 18 -8.92 -6.75 -12.11
C ALA A 18 -10.37 -6.43 -12.49
N THR A 19 -11.34 -7.17 -11.94
CA THR A 19 -12.76 -7.06 -12.29
C THR A 19 -13.55 -6.10 -11.40
N ARG A 20 -12.91 -5.47 -10.42
CA ARG A 20 -13.58 -4.65 -9.41
C ARG A 20 -13.37 -3.17 -9.65
N GLU A 21 -14.45 -2.40 -9.61
CA GLU A 21 -14.42 -0.94 -9.73
C GLU A 21 -13.71 -0.29 -8.53
N ARG A 22 -14.02 -0.74 -7.31
CA ARG A 22 -13.33 -0.33 -6.08
C ARG A 22 -12.39 -1.42 -5.57
N LYS A 23 -11.17 -1.00 -5.26
CA LYS A 23 -10.05 -1.86 -4.86
C LYS A 23 -9.47 -1.38 -3.54
N THR A 24 -8.81 -2.26 -2.81
CA THR A 24 -8.01 -1.88 -1.65
C THR A 24 -6.55 -1.77 -2.08
N PHE A 25 -5.96 -0.60 -1.85
CA PHE A 25 -4.54 -0.34 -2.11
C PHE A 25 -3.78 -0.29 -0.79
N ALA A 26 -2.65 -0.99 -0.73
CA ALA A 26 -1.62 -0.77 0.26
C ALA A 26 -0.77 0.42 -0.20
N VAL A 27 -0.75 1.50 0.59
CA VAL A 27 0.08 2.68 0.34
C VAL A 27 1.24 2.66 1.33
N ASP A 28 2.41 2.35 0.81
CA ASP A 28 3.66 2.35 1.54
C ASP A 28 4.20 3.78 1.62
N MET A 29 4.39 4.27 2.84
CA MET A 29 4.91 5.58 3.18
C MET A 29 6.29 5.42 3.81
N ALA A 30 7.31 5.98 3.16
CA ALA A 30 8.69 5.90 3.65
C ALA A 30 9.34 7.28 3.68
N ALA A 31 9.96 7.63 4.81
CA ALA A 31 10.79 8.83 4.94
C ALA A 31 12.16 8.47 5.49
N GLY A 32 13.16 9.24 5.12
CA GLY A 32 14.54 9.04 5.52
C GLY A 32 15.45 10.16 5.01
N ASP A 33 16.62 10.28 5.62
CA ASP A 33 17.62 11.32 5.31
C ASP A 33 18.54 10.94 4.12
N GLY A 34 18.04 10.08 3.22
CA GLY A 34 18.81 9.55 2.08
C GLY A 34 19.82 8.46 2.45
N ARG A 35 20.20 8.31 3.74
CA ARG A 35 21.07 7.22 4.22
C ARG A 35 20.34 6.19 5.07
N LYS A 36 19.30 6.59 5.80
CA LYS A 36 18.48 5.69 6.62
C LYS A 36 17.00 6.02 6.49
N THR A 37 16.19 4.99 6.24
CA THR A 37 14.74 5.08 6.40
C THR A 37 14.43 5.18 7.89
N THR A 38 14.01 6.36 8.34
CA THR A 38 13.65 6.65 9.73
C THR A 38 12.15 6.47 10.00
N TYR A 39 11.35 6.40 8.94
CA TYR A 39 9.91 6.18 9.01
C TYR A 39 9.48 5.21 7.92
N HIS A 40 8.74 4.17 8.30
CA HIS A 40 8.07 3.28 7.37
C HIS A 40 6.67 2.96 7.91
N ARG A 41 5.64 3.14 7.09
CA ARG A 41 4.27 2.80 7.43
C ARG A 41 3.50 2.40 6.18
N THR A 42 2.71 1.35 6.29
CA THR A 42 1.74 0.99 5.25
C THR A 42 0.34 1.34 5.74
N ILE A 43 -0.44 2.02 4.92
CA ILE A 43 -1.88 2.25 5.16
C ILE A 43 -2.70 1.62 4.05
N TYR A 44 -3.93 1.25 4.37
CA TYR A 44 -4.85 0.66 3.39
C TYR A 44 -5.92 1.67 3.02
N VAL A 45 -6.05 1.92 1.72
CA VAL A 45 -6.98 2.91 1.18
C VAL A 45 -7.89 2.24 0.16
N ARG A 46 -9.19 2.46 0.28
CA ARG A 46 -10.17 1.98 -0.70
C ARG A 46 -10.35 3.04 -1.78
N ALA A 47 -9.96 2.73 -3.01
CA ALA A 47 -9.99 3.66 -4.15
C ALA A 47 -10.27 2.91 -5.47
N SER A 48 -10.55 3.64 -6.55
CA SER A 48 -10.70 3.04 -7.88
C SER A 48 -9.34 2.92 -8.58
N THR A 49 -8.42 3.86 -8.30
CA THR A 49 -7.07 3.86 -8.87
C THR A 49 -5.97 3.99 -7.81
N ALA A 50 -4.75 3.58 -8.18
CA ALA A 50 -3.56 3.73 -7.34
C ALA A 50 -3.20 5.20 -7.09
N GLN A 51 -3.51 6.06 -8.06
CA GLN A 51 -3.30 7.51 -7.97
C GLN A 51 -4.23 8.13 -6.93
N GLU A 52 -5.53 7.83 -6.98
CA GLU A 52 -6.50 8.27 -5.98
C GLU A 52 -6.11 7.82 -4.55
N ALA A 53 -5.65 6.57 -4.40
CA ALA A 53 -5.18 6.08 -3.11
C ALA A 53 -3.97 6.87 -2.59
N THR A 54 -3.05 7.22 -3.50
CA THR A 54 -1.85 8.01 -3.18
C THR A 54 -2.20 9.44 -2.82
N ASP A 55 -3.11 10.07 -3.57
CA ASP A 55 -3.54 11.45 -3.31
C ASP A 55 -4.27 11.55 -1.98
N TRP A 56 -5.18 10.61 -1.69
CA TRP A 56 -5.83 10.52 -0.39
C TRP A 56 -4.80 10.39 0.75
N ALA A 57 -3.82 9.50 0.62
CA ALA A 57 -2.75 9.32 1.60
C ALA A 57 -1.92 10.59 1.81
N ARG A 58 -1.62 11.31 0.73
CA ARG A 58 -0.87 12.57 0.74
C ARG A 58 -1.65 13.68 1.44
N GLU A 59 -2.93 13.81 1.17
CA GLU A 59 -3.83 14.81 1.77
C GLU A 59 -4.03 14.55 3.27
N HIS A 60 -4.20 13.28 3.65
CA HIS A 60 -4.52 12.87 5.03
C HIS A 60 -3.28 12.50 5.85
N ARG A 61 -2.07 12.75 5.33
CA ARG A 61 -0.80 12.33 5.96
C ARG A 61 -0.61 12.84 7.39
N SER A 62 -1.19 14.00 7.72
CA SER A 62 -1.15 14.61 9.06
C SER A 62 -1.89 13.78 10.10
N MET A 63 -2.94 13.05 9.73
CA MET A 63 -3.68 12.14 10.62
C MET A 63 -2.80 10.99 11.14
N PHE A 64 -1.72 10.69 10.43
CA PHE A 64 -0.81 9.59 10.72
C PHE A 64 0.52 10.04 11.33
N ASN A 65 0.64 11.33 11.71
CA ASN A 65 1.89 11.97 12.15
C ASN A 65 3.05 11.72 11.18
N THR A 66 2.74 11.68 9.88
CA THR A 66 3.72 11.36 8.83
C THR A 66 4.63 12.57 8.59
N PRO A 67 5.96 12.37 8.46
CA PRO A 67 6.90 13.45 8.13
C PRO A 67 6.53 14.19 6.84
N LYS A 68 6.92 15.46 6.72
CA LYS A 68 6.64 16.28 5.52
C LYS A 68 7.33 15.74 4.27
N GLN A 69 8.55 15.22 4.41
CA GLN A 69 9.32 14.62 3.32
C GLN A 69 9.13 13.10 3.38
N VAL A 70 8.10 12.60 2.71
CA VAL A 70 7.76 11.18 2.67
C VAL A 70 7.45 10.78 1.22
N GLY A 71 7.98 9.65 0.80
CA GLY A 71 7.62 9.00 -0.45
C GLY A 71 6.37 8.15 -0.27
N PHE A 72 5.53 8.08 -1.31
CA PHE A 72 4.32 7.26 -1.32
C PHE A 72 4.42 6.26 -2.47
N ARG A 73 4.09 5.00 -2.21
CA ARG A 73 3.96 3.96 -3.24
C ARG A 73 2.69 3.18 -3.00
N ALA A 74 1.73 3.32 -3.91
CA ALA A 74 0.52 2.51 -3.90
C ALA A 74 0.72 1.21 -4.70
N ARG A 75 0.20 0.12 -4.16
CA ARG A 75 0.05 -1.17 -4.86
C ARG A 75 -1.26 -1.82 -4.41
N LEU A 76 -1.77 -2.76 -5.21
CA LEU A 76 -2.95 -3.51 -4.80
C LEU A 76 -2.62 -4.33 -3.55
N ALA A 77 -3.51 -4.27 -2.56
CA ALA A 77 -3.37 -5.08 -1.35
C ALA A 77 -3.68 -6.53 -1.70
N GLY A 78 -2.75 -7.42 -1.42
CA GLY A 78 -2.96 -8.84 -1.67
C GLY A 78 -3.77 -9.51 -0.57
N PRO A 79 -4.32 -10.70 -0.86
CA PRO A 79 -5.20 -11.41 0.05
C PRO A 79 -4.55 -11.69 1.41
N MET A 80 -3.27 -12.08 1.45
CA MET A 80 -2.59 -12.37 2.72
C MET A 80 -2.41 -11.11 3.57
N GLU A 81 -2.16 -9.96 2.94
CA GLU A 81 -2.06 -8.67 3.64
C GLU A 81 -3.39 -8.22 4.24
N LEU A 82 -4.51 -8.64 3.64
CA LEU A 82 -5.86 -8.42 4.15
C LEU A 82 -6.29 -9.49 5.18
N GLY A 83 -5.38 -10.39 5.57
CA GLY A 83 -5.64 -11.44 6.56
C GLY A 83 -6.35 -12.66 6.00
N CYS A 84 -6.49 -12.78 4.67
CA CYS A 84 -6.96 -14.02 4.06
C CYS A 84 -5.81 -15.05 4.09
N THR A 85 -6.02 -16.15 4.81
CA THR A 85 -5.17 -17.33 4.67
C THR A 85 -5.77 -18.20 3.57
N ALA A 86 -5.01 -18.47 2.51
CA ALA A 86 -5.37 -19.54 1.58
C ALA A 86 -5.39 -20.83 2.41
N ARG A 87 -6.58 -21.39 2.61
CA ARG A 87 -6.79 -22.68 3.27
C ARG A 87 -6.96 -23.75 2.21
#